data_AF-A0A524P5A1-F1
#
_entry.id   AF-A0A524P5A1-F1
#
_cell.length_a   1.000
_cell.length_b   1.000
_cell.length_c   1.000
_cell.angle_alpha   90.00
_cell.angle_beta   90.00
_cell.angle_gamma   90.00
#
_symmetry.space_group_name_H-M   'P 1'
#
loop_
_entity.id
_entity.type
_entity.pdbx_description
1 polymer ?
#
loop_
_entity_poly.entity_id
_entity_poly.type
_entity_poly.pdbx_seq_one_letter_code
_entity_poly.pdbx_strand_id
1 'polypeptide(L)'
;MIPGFAVSVLTPDGSEQTIDIPDIATLIVGRDPSCHVVLPSPAVSRIHLRVERGSDGLRIVDQSANGTILGDELVLGGAEMTLPLDGEIRVGPYVLRITRLSTVAEDVGPTPELRRRIHRSLLDHLDLSSLGDADMGADVLRPRVLRALEQIVSQLEPELPATADKERLVLEMADEALGLGPLQELLEDDTVSEIMVVDPNTIYVERHGRIRLTPLRFTDDESCRAAIERIVTPLGRRIDESTPLVDARLEDGSRVNAIIPPLATRGPCITIRRFARRPLQMDELVALGSLS
;
A
#
# COMPACT_ATOMS: atom_id res chain seq x y z
N MET A 1 -6.84 -8.48 -11.88
CA MET A 1 -5.78 -7.53 -11.52
C MET A 1 -4.91 -7.32 -12.75
N ILE A 2 -4.61 -6.08 -13.13
CA ILE A 2 -3.68 -5.83 -14.24
C ILE A 2 -2.28 -5.92 -13.62
N PRO A 3 -1.41 -6.87 -14.00
CA PRO A 3 -0.10 -6.94 -13.37
C PRO A 3 0.70 -5.64 -13.63
N GLY A 4 1.66 -5.26 -12.78
CA GLY A 4 2.41 -3.98 -12.89
C GLY A 4 3.74 -4.02 -13.66
N PHE A 5 4.56 -2.98 -13.56
CA PHE A 5 5.94 -2.97 -14.06
C PHE A 5 6.91 -2.72 -12.92
N ALA A 6 8.03 -3.43 -12.91
CA ALA A 6 9.18 -3.11 -12.07
C ALA A 6 10.25 -2.49 -12.98
N VAL A 7 10.78 -1.34 -12.59
CA VAL A 7 11.72 -0.56 -13.39
C VAL A 7 12.96 -0.25 -12.56
N SER A 8 14.10 -0.84 -12.92
CA SER A 8 15.40 -0.46 -12.38
C SER A 8 16.00 0.64 -13.23
N VAL A 9 16.41 1.74 -12.60
CA VAL A 9 16.95 2.95 -13.21
C VAL A 9 18.39 3.11 -12.72
N LEU A 10 19.36 2.91 -13.62
CA LEU A 10 20.75 3.29 -13.38
C LEU A 10 20.97 4.73 -13.84
N THR A 11 21.34 5.58 -12.90
CA THR A 11 21.56 7.01 -13.14
C THR A 11 23.02 7.28 -13.54
N PRO A 12 23.33 8.49 -14.06
CA PRO A 12 24.67 8.80 -14.57
C PRO A 12 25.75 8.87 -13.49
N ASP A 13 25.36 9.02 -12.22
CA ASP A 13 26.29 9.03 -11.07
C ASP A 13 26.63 7.61 -10.57
N GLY A 14 26.05 6.58 -11.21
CA GLY A 14 26.24 5.17 -10.88
C GLY A 14 25.28 4.62 -9.84
N SER A 15 24.35 5.42 -9.31
CA SER A 15 23.28 4.93 -8.43
C SER A 15 22.21 4.17 -9.21
N GLU A 16 21.72 3.07 -8.63
CA GLU A 16 20.61 2.29 -9.17
C GLU A 16 19.40 2.36 -8.23
N GLN A 17 18.23 2.62 -8.81
CA GLN A 17 16.96 2.68 -8.08
C GLN A 17 15.91 1.79 -8.75
N THR A 18 15.23 0.94 -8.00
CA THR A 18 14.10 0.15 -8.49
C THR A 18 12.77 0.82 -8.11
N ILE A 19 11.84 0.87 -9.06
CA ILE A 19 10.51 1.48 -8.93
C ILE A 19 9.46 0.46 -9.34
N ASP A 20 8.62 0.07 -8.39
CA ASP A 20 7.51 -0.86 -8.60
C ASP A 20 6.21 -0.10 -8.84
N ILE A 21 5.53 -0.42 -9.95
CA ILE A 21 4.36 0.31 -10.44
C ILE A 21 3.24 -0.70 -10.71
N PRO A 22 2.47 -1.08 -9.68
CA PRO A 22 1.38 -2.06 -9.79
C PRO A 22 0.17 -1.49 -10.56
N ASP A 23 -0.71 -2.39 -11.01
CA ASP A 23 -2.05 -2.08 -11.51
C ASP A 23 -2.15 -1.10 -12.70
N ILE A 24 -1.09 -0.98 -13.52
CA ILE A 24 -1.09 -0.17 -14.75
C ILE A 24 -0.97 -1.02 -16.03
N ALA A 25 -1.73 -0.65 -17.05
CA ALA A 25 -1.66 -1.28 -18.38
C ALA A 25 -0.52 -0.73 -19.24
N THR A 26 -0.20 0.56 -19.06
CA THR A 26 0.81 1.27 -19.84
C THR A 26 1.72 2.06 -18.91
N LEU A 27 3.02 1.77 -18.95
CA LEU A 27 4.06 2.53 -18.28
C LEU A 27 4.42 3.76 -19.14
N ILE A 28 4.69 4.89 -18.47
CA ILE A 28 5.06 6.15 -19.13
C ILE A 28 6.35 6.64 -18.47
N VAL A 29 7.37 6.86 -19.29
CA VAL A 29 8.70 7.31 -18.84
C VAL A 29 9.02 8.65 -19.52
N GLY A 30 9.54 9.60 -18.76
CA GLY A 30 9.94 10.91 -19.29
C GLY A 30 10.47 11.85 -18.21
N ARG A 31 10.85 13.08 -18.60
CA ARG A 31 11.29 14.10 -17.63
C ARG A 31 10.16 14.83 -16.93
N ASP A 32 8.92 14.70 -17.43
CA ASP A 32 7.77 15.37 -16.83
C ASP A 32 7.41 14.71 -15.48
N PRO A 33 7.18 15.48 -14.40
CA PRO A 33 6.77 14.93 -13.11
C PRO A 33 5.47 14.12 -13.13
N SER A 34 4.65 14.23 -14.18
CA SER A 34 3.45 13.40 -14.35
C SER A 34 3.72 11.99 -14.86
N CYS A 35 4.96 11.66 -15.23
CA CYS A 35 5.32 10.31 -15.69
C CYS A 35 5.39 9.32 -14.51
N HIS A 36 5.16 8.04 -14.80
CA HIS A 36 5.29 6.99 -13.79
C HIS A 36 6.74 6.79 -13.35
N VAL A 37 7.68 6.88 -14.30
CA VAL A 37 9.13 6.96 -14.05
C VAL A 37 9.62 8.31 -14.53
N VAL A 38 10.14 9.11 -13.60
CA VAL A 38 10.62 10.47 -13.87
C VAL A 38 12.14 10.46 -14.02
N LEU A 39 12.62 10.88 -15.18
CA LEU A 39 14.04 10.98 -15.52
C LEU A 39 14.43 12.45 -15.72
N PRO A 40 14.89 13.15 -14.67
CA PRO A 40 15.08 14.61 -14.69
C PRO A 40 16.35 15.01 -15.44
N SER A 41 16.35 14.90 -16.77
CA SER A 41 17.46 15.33 -17.63
C SER A 41 16.93 16.11 -18.84
N PRO A 42 17.62 17.19 -19.27
CA PRO A 42 17.27 17.90 -20.50
C PRO A 42 17.42 17.04 -21.76
N ALA A 43 18.19 15.95 -21.70
CA ALA A 43 18.31 14.99 -22.80
C ALA A 43 17.08 14.07 -22.96
N VAL A 44 16.13 14.12 -22.02
CA VAL A 44 14.92 13.27 -22.01
C VAL A 44 13.70 14.13 -22.35
N SER A 45 12.87 13.70 -23.31
CA SER A 45 11.58 14.33 -23.62
C SER A 45 10.61 14.31 -22.43
N ARG A 46 9.66 15.25 -22.41
CA ARG A 46 8.64 15.35 -21.34
C ARG A 46 7.89 14.03 -21.16
N ILE A 47 7.45 13.45 -22.27
CA ILE A 47 7.06 12.05 -22.41
C ILE A 47 8.05 11.47 -23.41
N HIS A 48 8.86 10.51 -22.98
CA HIS A 48 9.94 9.96 -23.80
C HIS A 48 9.54 8.65 -24.44
N LEU A 49 8.97 7.73 -23.67
CA LEU A 49 8.50 6.45 -24.19
C LEU A 49 7.31 5.93 -23.40
N ARG A 50 6.56 5.03 -24.04
CA ARG A 50 5.48 4.26 -23.43
C ARG A 50 5.82 2.79 -23.52
N VAL A 51 5.50 2.03 -22.48
CA VAL A 51 5.69 0.59 -22.46
C VAL A 51 4.37 -0.10 -22.20
N GLU A 52 4.06 -1.07 -23.06
CA GLU A 52 2.87 -1.90 -23.02
C GLU A 52 3.28 -3.37 -23.05
N ARG A 53 2.32 -4.25 -22.80
CA ARG A 53 2.58 -5.69 -22.78
C ARG A 53 2.23 -6.30 -24.12
N GLY A 54 3.19 -7.01 -24.70
CA GLY A 54 2.98 -7.87 -25.87
C GLY A 54 2.89 -9.35 -25.46
N SER A 55 2.48 -10.20 -26.41
CA SER A 55 2.46 -11.66 -26.27
C SER A 55 3.85 -12.22 -25.91
N ASP A 56 4.90 -11.68 -26.51
CA ASP A 56 6.26 -12.25 -26.49
C ASP A 56 7.31 -11.35 -25.80
N GLY A 57 6.87 -10.31 -25.07
CA GLY A 57 7.79 -9.40 -24.41
C GLY A 57 7.13 -8.10 -23.95
N LEU A 58 7.92 -7.04 -23.86
CA LEU A 58 7.45 -5.68 -23.63
C LEU A 58 7.45 -4.90 -24.94
N ARG A 59 6.33 -4.28 -25.28
CA ARG A 59 6.22 -3.38 -26.43
C ARG A 59 6.57 -1.97 -25.98
N ILE A 60 7.62 -1.39 -26.54
CA ILE A 60 8.04 -0.02 -26.25
C ILE A 60 7.75 0.84 -27.47
N VAL A 61 7.19 2.03 -27.22
CA VAL A 61 6.92 3.03 -28.24
C VAL A 61 7.70 4.28 -27.87
N ASP A 62 8.73 4.61 -28.66
CA ASP A 62 9.47 5.86 -28.50
C ASP A 62 8.61 7.04 -28.95
N GLN A 63 8.49 8.07 -28.11
CA GLN A 63 7.78 9.32 -28.38
C GLN A 63 8.73 10.52 -28.23
N SER A 64 10.03 10.27 -28.32
CA SER A 64 11.04 11.25 -27.96
C SER A 64 11.59 11.99 -29.17
N ALA A 65 12.24 13.13 -28.92
CA ALA A 65 12.93 13.87 -29.97
C ALA A 65 14.34 13.32 -30.24
N ASN A 66 14.94 12.66 -29.24
CA ASN A 66 16.34 12.22 -29.25
C ASN A 66 16.51 10.71 -29.47
N GLY A 67 15.40 9.96 -29.48
CA GLY A 67 15.36 8.52 -29.58
C GLY A 67 15.69 7.79 -28.27
N THR A 68 15.30 6.51 -28.24
CA THR A 68 15.60 5.53 -27.21
C THR A 68 16.59 4.52 -27.78
N ILE A 69 17.63 4.15 -27.03
CA ILE A 69 18.63 3.19 -27.49
C ILE A 69 18.35 1.81 -26.88
N LEU A 70 18.36 0.78 -27.72
CA LEU A 70 18.19 -0.62 -27.31
C LEU A 70 19.44 -1.41 -27.72
N GLY A 71 20.23 -1.85 -26.75
CA GLY A 71 21.57 -2.39 -27.03
C GLY A 71 22.43 -1.34 -27.75
N ASP A 72 22.77 -1.61 -29.02
CA ASP A 72 23.53 -0.70 -29.88
C ASP A 72 22.65 0.07 -30.89
N GLU A 73 21.34 -0.18 -30.94
CA GLU A 73 20.43 0.39 -31.94
C GLU A 73 19.68 1.62 -31.41
N LEU A 74 19.70 2.73 -32.16
CA LEU A 74 18.89 3.92 -31.86
C LEU A 74 17.54 3.82 -32.54
N VAL A 75 16.46 3.92 -31.75
CA VAL A 75 15.09 3.90 -32.24
C VAL A 75 14.41 5.24 -31.98
N LEU A 76 13.74 5.78 -33.01
CA LEU A 76 13.10 7.09 -32.96
C LEU A 76 11.88 7.16 -33.89
N GLY A 77 11.06 8.19 -33.71
CA GLY A 77 9.99 8.53 -34.65
C GLY A 77 8.69 7.73 -34.47
N GLY A 78 8.37 7.29 -33.25
CA GLY A 78 7.15 6.52 -33.00
C GLY A 78 7.27 5.03 -33.28
N ALA A 79 8.47 4.53 -33.61
CA ALA A 79 8.68 3.13 -33.91
C ALA A 79 8.37 2.25 -32.69
N GLU A 80 7.62 1.17 -32.93
CA GLU A 80 7.38 0.13 -31.94
C GLU A 80 8.56 -0.84 -31.92
N MET A 81 9.03 -1.17 -30.73
CA MET A 81 10.05 -2.19 -30.52
C MET A 81 9.57 -3.23 -29.51
N THR A 82 10.13 -4.44 -29.58
CA THR A 82 9.88 -5.50 -28.60
C THR A 82 11.14 -5.74 -27.80
N LEU A 83 11.07 -5.54 -26.49
CA LEU A 83 12.15 -5.80 -25.56
C LEU A 83 12.01 -7.23 -25.00
N PRO A 84 13.10 -8.03 -24.99
CA PRO A 84 13.19 -9.24 -24.18
C PRO A 84 12.98 -8.91 -22.69
N LEU A 85 12.51 -9.87 -21.88
CA LEU A 85 12.12 -9.63 -20.49
C LEU A 85 13.25 -9.14 -19.56
N ASP A 86 14.51 -9.21 -20.00
CA ASP A 86 15.70 -8.74 -19.28
C ASP A 86 16.55 -7.73 -20.09
N GLY A 87 15.96 -7.14 -21.15
CA GLY A 87 16.65 -6.17 -21.98
C GLY A 87 16.91 -4.84 -21.27
N GLU A 88 17.98 -4.16 -21.66
CA GLU A 88 18.29 -2.81 -21.20
C GLU A 88 17.98 -1.79 -22.30
N ILE A 89 17.38 -0.67 -21.90
CA ILE A 89 17.17 0.48 -22.78
C ILE A 89 17.87 1.70 -22.20
N ARG A 90 18.46 2.53 -23.05
CA ARG A 90 19.09 3.78 -22.65
C ARG A 90 18.24 4.96 -23.10
N VAL A 91 17.89 5.80 -22.13
CA VAL A 91 17.03 6.98 -22.28
C VAL A 91 17.81 8.20 -21.82
N GLY A 92 18.35 8.97 -22.77
CA GLY A 92 19.30 10.02 -22.45
C GLY A 92 20.50 9.45 -21.69
N PRO A 93 20.84 9.96 -20.49
CA PRO A 93 21.98 9.47 -19.72
C PRO A 93 21.61 8.31 -18.76
N TYR A 94 20.36 7.85 -18.76
CA TYR A 94 19.88 6.78 -17.87
C TYR A 94 19.84 5.44 -18.60
N VAL A 95 20.12 4.35 -17.89
CA VAL A 95 19.86 2.98 -18.36
C VAL A 95 18.70 2.42 -17.55
N LEU A 96 17.72 1.84 -18.24
CA LEU A 96 16.53 1.26 -17.65
C LEU A 96 16.49 -0.24 -17.93
N ARG A 97 16.19 -1.02 -16.90
CA ARG A 97 15.77 -2.41 -17.03
C ARG A 97 14.32 -2.50 -16.62
N ILE A 98 13.47 -2.95 -17.53
CA ILE A 98 12.02 -3.04 -17.30
C ILE A 98 11.64 -4.50 -17.28
N THR A 99 11.16 -4.97 -16.14
CA THR A 99 10.65 -6.33 -16.00
C THR A 99 9.14 -6.28 -15.79
N ARG A 100 8.49 -7.41 -16.07
CA ARG A 100 7.10 -7.58 -15.63
C ARG A 100 7.14 -7.66 -14.11
N LEU A 101 6.33 -6.86 -13.45
CA LEU A 101 6.01 -7.10 -12.05
C LEU A 101 5.16 -8.37 -12.06
N SER A 102 5.81 -9.51 -11.85
CA SER A 102 5.13 -10.78 -11.66
C SER A 102 4.21 -10.57 -10.47
N THR A 103 2.93 -10.94 -10.61
CA THR A 103 1.99 -11.04 -9.47
C THR A 103 2.35 -12.16 -8.49
N VAL A 104 3.60 -12.58 -8.52
CA VAL A 104 4.24 -13.47 -7.58
C VAL A 104 5.66 -12.91 -7.47
N ALA A 105 5.84 -11.96 -6.55
CA ALA A 105 6.98 -12.14 -5.68
C ALA A 105 6.81 -13.54 -5.08
N GLU A 106 7.84 -14.37 -5.10
CA GLU A 106 7.98 -15.40 -4.08
C GLU A 106 8.05 -14.65 -2.74
N ASP A 107 6.90 -14.22 -2.26
CA ASP A 107 6.68 -13.91 -0.88
C ASP A 107 6.79 -15.26 -0.17
N VAL A 108 7.77 -15.39 0.70
CA VAL A 108 8.00 -16.57 1.54
C VAL A 108 6.94 -16.60 2.66
N GLY A 109 5.70 -16.30 2.31
CA GLY A 109 4.58 -16.02 3.18
C GLY A 109 3.29 -16.62 2.64
N PRO A 110 2.28 -16.83 3.51
CA PRO A 110 0.99 -17.37 3.10
C PRO A 110 0.26 -16.41 2.15
N THR A 111 -0.51 -16.98 1.22
CA THR A 111 -1.32 -16.20 0.28
C THR A 111 -2.33 -15.31 1.03
N PRO A 112 -2.77 -14.18 0.43
CA PRO A 112 -3.81 -13.33 1.01
C PRO A 112 -5.10 -14.10 1.35
N GLU A 113 -5.47 -15.08 0.51
CA GLU A 113 -6.62 -15.96 0.75
C GLU A 113 -6.43 -16.84 1.99
N LEU A 114 -5.20 -17.33 2.22
CA LEU A 114 -4.88 -18.12 3.40
C LEU A 114 -4.84 -17.25 4.67
N ARG A 115 -4.27 -16.04 4.61
CA ARG A 115 -4.33 -15.06 5.72
C ARG A 115 -5.78 -14.75 6.11
N ARG A 116 -6.65 -14.49 5.13
CA ARG A 116 -8.10 -14.28 5.36
C ARG A 116 -8.78 -15.46 6.04
N ARG A 117 -8.44 -16.69 5.64
CA ARG A 117 -8.99 -17.89 6.26
C ARG A 117 -8.53 -18.06 7.69
N ILE A 118 -7.23 -17.86 7.95
CA ILE A 118 -6.66 -17.90 9.30
C ILE A 118 -7.35 -16.84 10.18
N HIS A 119 -7.48 -15.62 9.69
CA HIS A 119 -8.13 -14.52 10.42
C HIS A 119 -9.61 -14.83 10.73
N ARG A 120 -10.38 -15.33 9.77
CA ARG A 120 -11.77 -15.75 10.00
C ARG A 120 -11.88 -16.88 11.02
N SER A 121 -11.04 -17.92 10.89
CA SER A 121 -11.00 -19.02 11.85
C SER A 121 -10.60 -18.55 13.26
N LEU A 122 -9.78 -17.50 13.38
CA LEU A 122 -9.43 -16.88 14.65
C LEU A 122 -10.65 -16.23 15.29
N LEU A 123 -11.41 -15.43 14.52
CA LEU A 123 -12.62 -14.80 15.00
C LEU A 123 -13.65 -15.84 15.47
N ASP A 124 -13.84 -16.91 14.70
CA ASP A 124 -14.73 -18.02 15.06
C ASP A 124 -14.26 -18.74 16.35
N HIS A 125 -12.95 -18.96 16.52
CA HIS A 125 -12.38 -19.60 17.72
C HIS A 125 -12.46 -18.73 18.98
N LEU A 126 -12.41 -17.41 18.82
CA LEU A 126 -12.48 -16.47 19.94
C LEU A 126 -13.92 -16.19 20.39
N ASP A 127 -14.90 -16.59 19.59
CA ASP A 127 -16.36 -16.48 19.73
C ASP A 127 -16.82 -15.24 20.54
N LEU A 128 -17.24 -14.23 19.75
CA LEU A 128 -18.04 -12.99 19.93
C LEU A 128 -18.48 -12.48 21.33
N SER A 129 -18.54 -13.32 22.36
CA SER A 129 -18.94 -12.93 23.72
C SER A 129 -17.78 -12.37 24.55
N SER A 130 -16.53 -12.73 24.20
CA SER A 130 -15.34 -12.42 25.04
C SER A 130 -14.68 -11.07 24.74
N LEU A 131 -15.04 -10.40 23.64
CA LEU A 131 -14.61 -9.03 23.33
C LEU A 131 -15.53 -7.98 23.98
N GLY A 132 -16.67 -8.40 24.54
CA GLY A 132 -17.59 -7.56 25.29
C GLY A 132 -17.06 -7.13 26.67
N ASP A 133 -16.04 -7.82 27.18
CA ASP A 133 -15.34 -7.41 28.39
C ASP A 133 -14.19 -6.48 28.01
N ALA A 134 -14.51 -5.21 27.83
CA ALA A 134 -13.57 -4.08 27.69
C ALA A 134 -12.61 -3.90 28.89
N ASP A 135 -12.55 -4.90 29.79
CA ASP A 135 -11.76 -4.95 31.03
C ASP A 135 -10.66 -6.03 30.97
N MET A 136 -10.60 -6.84 29.91
CA MET A 136 -9.50 -7.79 29.72
C MET A 136 -8.26 -7.06 29.21
N GLY A 137 -7.29 -6.84 30.10
CA GLY A 137 -6.01 -6.23 29.74
C GLY A 137 -5.30 -6.97 28.61
N ALA A 138 -4.55 -6.23 27.78
CA ALA A 138 -3.79 -6.75 26.63
C ALA A 138 -2.91 -7.97 26.99
N ASP A 139 -2.42 -8.03 28.24
CA ASP A 139 -1.61 -9.12 28.79
C ASP A 139 -2.33 -10.48 28.86
N VAL A 140 -3.66 -10.48 28.92
CA VAL A 140 -4.47 -11.72 28.96
C VAL A 140 -4.95 -12.11 27.57
N LEU A 141 -5.27 -11.13 26.73
CA LEU A 141 -5.77 -11.36 25.37
C LEU A 141 -4.68 -11.90 24.44
N ARG A 142 -3.47 -11.33 24.49
CA ARG A 142 -2.38 -11.71 23.58
C ARG A 142 -2.00 -13.19 23.68
N PRO A 143 -1.78 -13.79 24.87
CA PRO A 143 -1.50 -15.23 24.97
C PRO A 143 -2.64 -16.14 24.53
N ARG A 144 -3.89 -15.66 24.52
CA ARG A 144 -5.04 -16.42 24.04
C ARG A 144 -5.12 -16.39 22.52
N VAL A 145 -4.91 -15.22 21.91
CA VAL A 145 -4.83 -15.05 20.45
C VAL A 145 -3.69 -15.88 19.86
N LEU A 146 -2.49 -15.81 20.46
CA LEU A 146 -1.34 -16.61 20.01
C LEU A 146 -1.64 -18.11 20.03
N ARG A 147 -2.20 -18.62 21.14
CA ARG A 147 -2.58 -20.04 21.24
C ARG A 147 -3.63 -20.46 20.21
N ALA A 148 -4.64 -19.62 19.95
CA ALA A 148 -5.64 -19.91 18.94
C ALA A 148 -5.02 -19.92 17.53
N LEU A 149 -4.15 -18.96 17.22
CA LEU A 149 -3.44 -18.90 15.95
C LEU A 149 -2.50 -20.08 15.74
N GLU A 150 -1.74 -20.51 16.76
CA GLU A 150 -0.91 -21.71 16.69
C GLU A 150 -1.73 -22.95 16.32
N GLN A 151 -2.91 -23.11 16.92
CA GLN A 151 -3.82 -24.22 16.61
C GLN A 151 -4.35 -24.14 15.17
N ILE A 152 -4.80 -22.96 14.73
CA ILE A 152 -5.34 -22.74 13.39
C ILE A 152 -4.27 -22.96 12.32
N VAL A 153 -3.08 -22.37 12.50
CA VAL A 153 -1.95 -22.50 11.57
C VAL A 153 -1.48 -23.95 11.50
N SER A 154 -1.48 -24.70 12.62
CA SER A 154 -1.17 -26.13 12.61
C SER A 154 -2.22 -26.96 11.85
N GLN A 155 -3.50 -26.62 11.94
CA GLN A 155 -4.56 -27.31 11.18
C GLN A 155 -4.46 -27.04 9.66
N LEU A 156 -4.02 -25.83 9.29
CA LEU A 156 -3.87 -25.39 7.90
C LEU A 156 -2.48 -25.65 7.32
N GLU A 157 -1.62 -26.35 8.06
CA GLU A 157 -0.24 -26.67 7.68
C GLU A 157 -0.10 -27.27 6.26
N PRO A 158 -0.98 -28.18 5.79
CA PRO A 158 -0.85 -28.74 4.44
C PRO A 158 -1.00 -27.71 3.31
N GLU A 159 -1.55 -26.54 3.60
CA GLU A 159 -1.80 -25.46 2.64
C GLU A 159 -0.74 -24.35 2.70
N LEU A 160 0.13 -24.37 3.71
CA LEU A 160 1.23 -23.42 3.84
C LEU A 160 2.36 -23.78 2.85
N PRO A 161 3.05 -22.76 2.28
CA PRO A 161 4.29 -22.99 1.56
C PRO A 161 5.30 -23.76 2.42
N ALA A 162 6.05 -24.68 1.83
CA ALA A 162 7.06 -25.46 2.55
C ALA A 162 8.15 -24.60 3.20
N THR A 163 8.34 -23.38 2.71
CA THR A 163 9.30 -22.38 3.20
C THR A 163 8.69 -21.40 4.21
N ALA A 164 7.39 -21.51 4.52
CA ALA A 164 6.72 -20.57 5.40
C ALA A 164 7.21 -20.71 6.85
N ASP A 165 7.65 -19.58 7.40
CA ASP A 165 7.92 -19.45 8.83
C ASP A 165 6.59 -19.31 9.60
N LYS A 166 6.17 -20.41 10.22
CA LYS A 166 4.91 -20.48 10.97
C LYS A 166 4.93 -19.59 12.21
N GLU A 167 6.05 -19.52 12.91
CA GLU A 167 6.18 -18.71 14.13
C GLU A 167 6.05 -17.23 13.77
N ARG A 168 6.74 -16.81 12.71
CA ARG A 168 6.60 -15.45 12.16
C ARG A 168 5.17 -15.15 11.74
N LEU A 169 4.52 -16.08 11.04
CA LEU A 169 3.12 -15.91 10.61
C LEU A 169 2.16 -15.74 11.80
N VAL A 170 2.31 -16.55 12.84
CA VAL A 170 1.49 -16.45 14.06
C VAL A 170 1.69 -15.08 14.71
N LEU A 171 2.93 -14.60 14.81
CA LEU A 171 3.22 -13.29 15.39
C LEU A 171 2.62 -12.16 14.56
N GLU A 172 2.81 -12.18 13.23
CA GLU A 172 2.22 -11.18 12.32
C GLU A 172 0.69 -11.16 12.42
N MET A 173 0.04 -12.32 12.39
CA MET A 173 -1.43 -12.42 12.50
C MET A 173 -1.92 -12.00 13.88
N ALA A 174 -1.16 -12.23 14.95
CA ALA A 174 -1.50 -11.79 16.30
C ALA A 174 -1.39 -10.27 16.44
N ASP A 175 -0.32 -9.68 15.90
CA ASP A 175 -0.12 -8.24 15.90
C ASP A 175 -1.19 -7.53 15.05
N GLU A 176 -1.57 -8.12 13.91
CA GLU A 176 -2.69 -7.63 13.11
C GLU A 176 -4.03 -7.75 13.86
N ALA A 177 -4.28 -8.90 14.49
CA ALA A 177 -5.52 -9.17 15.21
C ALA A 177 -5.67 -8.33 16.48
N LEU A 178 -4.58 -7.84 17.08
CA LEU A 178 -4.60 -7.06 18.33
C LEU A 178 -4.32 -5.57 18.12
N GLY A 179 -3.66 -5.21 17.02
CA GLY A 179 -3.24 -3.86 16.69
C GLY A 179 -4.26 -3.10 15.83
N LEU A 180 -3.74 -2.09 15.13
CA LEU A 180 -4.50 -1.27 14.18
C LEU A 180 -4.29 -1.72 12.72
N GLY A 181 -3.63 -2.86 12.53
CA GLY A 181 -3.27 -3.40 11.21
C GLY A 181 -2.46 -2.38 10.38
N PRO A 182 -2.78 -2.21 9.09
CA PRO A 182 -2.12 -1.25 8.20
C PRO A 182 -2.07 0.19 8.69
N LEU A 183 -3.02 0.60 9.55
CA LEU A 183 -3.05 1.97 10.04
C LEU A 183 -1.88 2.28 10.97
N GLN A 184 -1.28 1.27 11.60
CA GLN A 184 -0.20 1.48 12.56
C GLN A 184 1.03 2.12 11.90
N GLU A 185 1.50 1.52 10.79
CA GLU A 185 2.61 2.07 9.99
C GLU A 185 2.31 3.50 9.49
N LEU A 186 1.07 3.73 9.03
CA LEU A 186 0.66 5.03 8.50
C LEU A 186 0.52 6.11 9.59
N LEU A 187 0.14 5.73 10.81
CA LEU A 187 0.03 6.64 11.95
C LEU A 187 1.40 6.99 12.54
N GLU A 188 2.38 6.11 12.39
CA GLU A 188 3.78 6.32 12.79
C GLU A 188 4.55 7.22 11.80
N ASP A 189 4.13 7.26 10.53
CA ASP A 189 4.75 8.10 9.51
C ASP A 189 4.38 9.58 9.64
N ASP A 190 5.29 10.42 10.13
CA ASP A 190 5.09 11.86 10.32
C ASP A 190 4.90 12.68 9.03
N THR A 191 5.14 12.10 7.85
CA THR A 191 4.86 12.77 6.56
C THR A 191 3.40 12.67 6.13
N VAL A 192 2.63 11.76 6.76
CA VAL A 192 1.21 11.53 6.46
C VAL A 192 0.34 12.53 7.24
N SER A 193 -0.42 13.35 6.53
CA SER A 193 -1.36 14.32 7.14
C SER A 193 -2.79 13.79 7.22
N GLU A 194 -3.18 12.88 6.32
CA GLU A 194 -4.50 12.27 6.30
C GLU A 194 -4.41 10.82 5.82
N ILE A 195 -5.18 9.93 6.46
CA ILE A 195 -5.35 8.53 6.08
C ILE A 195 -6.81 8.33 5.69
N MET A 196 -7.06 7.75 4.51
CA MET A 196 -8.40 7.50 3.99
C MET A 196 -8.51 6.04 3.56
N VAL A 197 -9.15 5.22 4.36
CA VAL A 197 -9.56 3.86 4.00
C VAL A 197 -10.94 3.97 3.37
N VAL A 198 -11.00 3.81 2.04
CA VAL A 198 -12.27 3.84 1.29
C VAL A 198 -13.03 2.52 1.46
N ASP A 199 -12.27 1.44 1.47
CA ASP A 199 -12.69 0.08 1.78
C ASP A 199 -11.46 -0.70 2.26
N PRO A 200 -11.61 -1.92 2.83
CA PRO A 200 -10.49 -2.70 3.36
C PRO A 200 -9.36 -2.96 2.37
N ASN A 201 -9.61 -2.90 1.06
CA ASN A 201 -8.61 -3.12 0.03
C ASN A 201 -8.00 -1.82 -0.50
N THR A 202 -8.53 -0.65 -0.16
CA THR A 202 -8.20 0.62 -0.80
C THR A 202 -7.89 1.69 0.23
N ILE A 203 -6.60 1.94 0.46
CA ILE A 203 -6.10 2.92 1.43
C ILE A 203 -5.32 4.03 0.72
N TYR A 204 -5.76 5.26 0.86
CA TYR A 204 -5.06 6.46 0.43
C TYR A 204 -4.43 7.19 1.60
N VAL A 205 -3.36 7.91 1.33
CA VAL A 205 -2.75 8.86 2.27
C VAL A 205 -2.51 10.20 1.60
N GLU A 206 -2.64 11.27 2.36
CA GLU A 206 -2.16 12.59 1.98
C GLU A 206 -0.75 12.80 2.53
N ARG A 207 0.18 13.20 1.66
CA ARG A 207 1.52 13.65 2.04
C ARG A 207 1.80 14.97 1.35
N HIS A 208 2.15 15.99 2.12
CA HIS A 208 2.46 17.34 1.61
C HIS A 208 1.41 17.89 0.63
N GLY A 209 0.11 17.79 0.95
CA GLY A 209 -0.96 18.29 0.07
C GLY A 209 -1.34 17.36 -1.08
N ARG A 210 -0.72 16.17 -1.21
CA ARG A 210 -0.95 15.25 -2.32
C ARG A 210 -1.47 13.90 -1.85
N ILE A 211 -2.64 13.53 -2.35
CA ILE A 211 -3.25 12.22 -2.12
C ILE A 211 -2.55 11.16 -2.99
N ARG A 212 -2.19 10.03 -2.39
CA ARG A 212 -1.56 8.88 -3.04
C ARG A 212 -2.17 7.57 -2.54
N LEU A 213 -2.35 6.62 -3.45
CA LEU A 213 -2.73 5.25 -3.12
C LEU A 213 -1.54 4.54 -2.44
N THR A 214 -1.81 3.76 -1.40
CA THR A 214 -0.81 2.92 -0.73
C THR A 214 -0.89 1.47 -1.20
N PRO A 215 0.20 0.69 -1.08
CA PRO A 215 0.14 -0.76 -1.33
C PRO A 215 -0.52 -1.54 -0.18
N LEU A 216 -0.73 -0.89 0.98
CA LEU A 216 -1.25 -1.51 2.19
C LEU A 216 -2.74 -1.83 2.08
N ARG A 217 -3.16 -2.93 2.70
CA ARG A 217 -4.54 -3.43 2.69
C ARG A 217 -4.82 -4.15 4.00
N PHE A 218 -6.06 -4.10 4.44
CA PHE A 218 -6.53 -4.96 5.52
C PHE A 218 -6.69 -6.39 5.01
N THR A 219 -6.56 -7.36 5.91
CA THR A 219 -6.81 -8.78 5.58
C THR A 219 -8.25 -8.95 5.09
N ASP A 220 -9.22 -8.43 5.84
CA ASP A 220 -10.65 -8.46 5.51
C ASP A 220 -11.44 -7.33 6.19
N ASP A 221 -12.75 -7.28 5.93
CA ASP A 221 -13.68 -6.31 6.51
C ASP A 221 -13.69 -6.34 8.05
N GLU A 222 -13.61 -7.52 8.66
CA GLU A 222 -13.61 -7.65 10.13
C GLU A 222 -12.33 -7.10 10.74
N SER A 223 -11.18 -7.28 10.10
CA SER A 223 -9.91 -6.69 10.56
C SER A 223 -9.96 -5.15 10.53
N CYS A 224 -10.56 -4.56 9.50
CA CYS A 224 -10.79 -3.11 9.41
C CYS A 224 -11.76 -2.64 10.49
N ARG A 225 -12.86 -3.36 10.69
CA ARG A 225 -13.85 -3.08 11.74
C ARG A 225 -13.23 -3.14 13.13
N ALA A 226 -12.45 -4.18 13.43
CA ALA A 226 -11.77 -4.33 14.72
C ALA A 226 -10.78 -3.19 14.98
N ALA A 227 -10.05 -2.73 13.95
CA ALA A 227 -9.19 -1.56 14.06
C ALA A 227 -9.98 -0.28 14.38
N ILE A 228 -11.13 -0.08 13.71
CA ILE A 228 -12.04 1.05 14.01
C ILE A 228 -12.51 0.98 15.46
N GLU A 229 -13.00 -0.18 15.92
CA GLU A 229 -13.47 -0.38 17.29
C GLU A 229 -12.36 -0.04 18.31
N ARG A 230 -11.12 -0.52 18.10
CA ARG A 230 -9.97 -0.19 18.97
C ARG A 230 -9.62 1.30 19.02
N ILE A 231 -9.83 2.03 17.93
CA ILE A 231 -9.60 3.47 17.90
C ILE A 231 -10.67 4.20 18.71
N VAL A 232 -11.93 3.77 18.65
CA VAL A 232 -13.07 4.51 19.20
C VAL A 232 -13.44 4.12 20.63
N THR A 233 -13.17 2.88 21.04
CA THR A 233 -13.48 2.36 22.38
C THR A 233 -12.78 3.17 23.50
N PRO A 234 -11.46 3.47 23.41
CA PRO A 234 -10.79 4.29 24.43
C PRO A 234 -11.36 5.71 24.55
N LEU A 235 -11.97 6.22 23.48
CA LEU A 235 -12.60 7.55 23.44
C LEU A 235 -14.00 7.56 24.09
N GLY A 236 -14.45 6.42 24.63
CA GLY A 236 -15.81 6.25 25.16
C GLY A 236 -16.89 6.32 24.07
N ARG A 237 -16.53 6.04 22.82
CA ARG A 237 -17.46 5.97 21.69
C ARG A 237 -17.78 4.52 21.36
N ARG A 238 -18.94 4.31 20.74
CA ARG A 238 -19.40 3.01 20.26
C ARG A 238 -19.69 3.11 18.77
N ILE A 239 -19.41 2.03 18.07
CA ILE A 239 -19.75 1.84 16.67
C ILE A 239 -20.18 0.38 16.52
N ASP A 240 -21.40 0.17 16.06
CA ASP A 240 -22.01 -1.14 15.85
C ASP A 240 -23.12 -1.04 14.80
N GLU A 241 -23.78 -2.13 14.45
CA GLU A 241 -24.82 -2.14 13.42
C GLU A 241 -26.02 -1.22 13.74
N SER A 242 -26.24 -0.90 15.02
CA SER A 242 -27.27 0.05 15.45
C SER A 242 -26.82 1.51 15.38
N THR A 243 -25.52 1.74 15.52
CA THR A 243 -24.84 3.04 15.42
C THR A 243 -23.63 2.95 14.48
N PRO A 244 -23.85 2.78 13.17
CA PRO A 244 -22.79 2.40 12.21
C PRO A 244 -21.90 3.56 11.74
N LEU A 245 -21.91 4.69 12.46
CA LEU A 245 -21.13 5.88 12.13
C LEU A 245 -20.63 6.54 13.42
N VAL A 246 -19.39 7.02 13.40
CA VAL A 246 -18.77 7.72 14.52
C VAL A 246 -17.87 8.85 14.04
N ASP A 247 -17.95 9.98 14.75
CA ASP A 247 -17.01 11.09 14.65
C ASP A 247 -16.38 11.33 16.02
N ALA A 248 -15.05 11.36 16.09
CA ALA A 248 -14.34 11.55 17.35
C ALA A 248 -13.04 12.33 17.17
N ARG A 249 -12.49 12.78 18.31
CA ARG A 249 -11.18 13.40 18.39
C ARG A 249 -10.28 12.50 19.23
N LEU A 250 -9.12 12.17 18.69
CA LEU A 250 -8.09 11.40 19.35
C LEU A 250 -7.35 12.26 20.38
N GLU A 251 -6.62 11.63 21.30
CA GLU A 251 -5.87 12.32 22.36
C GLU A 251 -4.77 13.24 21.82
N ASP A 252 -4.19 12.89 20.67
CA ASP A 252 -3.20 13.70 19.94
C ASP A 252 -3.83 14.91 19.21
N GLY A 253 -5.15 15.08 19.31
CA GLY A 253 -5.91 16.15 18.68
C GLY A 253 -6.37 15.84 17.25
N SER A 254 -5.96 14.70 16.68
CA SER A 254 -6.39 14.20 15.37
C SER A 254 -7.89 13.93 15.35
N ARG A 255 -8.50 13.96 14.16
CA ARG A 255 -9.93 13.69 13.97
C ARG A 255 -10.10 12.36 13.27
N VAL A 256 -11.04 11.55 13.76
CA VAL A 256 -11.41 10.29 13.13
C VAL A 256 -12.89 10.32 12.78
N ASN A 257 -13.20 9.90 11.56
CA ASN A 257 -14.53 9.55 11.10
C ASN A 257 -14.49 8.09 10.64
N ALA A 258 -15.44 7.28 11.09
CA ALA A 258 -15.54 5.89 10.63
C ALA A 258 -17.00 5.49 10.41
N ILE A 259 -17.21 4.65 9.40
CA ILE A 259 -18.51 4.15 8.98
C ILE A 259 -18.38 2.65 8.70
N ILE A 260 -19.32 1.87 9.22
CA ILE A 260 -19.37 0.41 9.02
C ILE A 260 -20.65 0.00 8.29
N PRO A 261 -20.75 -1.24 7.79
CA PRO A 261 -22.02 -1.79 7.35
C PRO A 261 -23.11 -1.66 8.42
N PRO A 262 -24.38 -1.43 8.03
CA PRO A 262 -24.90 -1.46 6.67
C PRO A 262 -24.74 -0.15 5.87
N LEU A 263 -24.22 0.94 6.46
CA LEU A 263 -24.08 2.22 5.75
C LEU A 263 -22.92 2.22 4.74
N ALA A 264 -21.84 1.52 5.07
CA ALA A 264 -20.69 1.37 4.19
C ALA A 264 -20.85 0.14 3.27
N THR A 265 -21.37 0.35 2.06
CA THR A 265 -21.75 -0.74 1.12
C THR A 265 -20.58 -1.53 0.54
N ARG A 266 -19.35 -1.05 0.70
CA ARG A 266 -18.11 -1.69 0.23
C ARG A 266 -17.26 -2.24 1.37
N GLY A 267 -17.85 -2.39 2.56
CA GLY A 267 -17.13 -2.71 3.79
C GLY A 267 -16.75 -1.46 4.58
N PRO A 268 -16.16 -1.62 5.78
CA PRO A 268 -15.82 -0.52 6.67
C PRO A 268 -14.88 0.51 6.04
N CYS A 269 -15.14 1.78 6.31
CA CYS A 269 -14.30 2.89 5.88
C CYS A 269 -13.95 3.81 7.07
N ILE A 270 -12.78 4.42 7.00
CA ILE A 270 -12.25 5.29 8.06
C ILE A 270 -11.42 6.41 7.44
N THR A 271 -11.59 7.62 7.94
CA THR A 271 -10.75 8.78 7.63
C THR A 271 -10.14 9.32 8.91
N ILE A 272 -8.81 9.39 8.97
CA ILE A 272 -8.05 9.96 10.08
C ILE A 272 -7.32 11.19 9.58
N ARG A 273 -7.72 12.36 10.05
CA ARG A 273 -7.05 13.63 9.78
C ARG A 273 -6.13 13.95 10.92
N ARG A 274 -4.82 13.85 10.69
CA ARG A 274 -3.82 14.01 11.73
C ARG A 274 -3.67 15.47 12.10
N PHE A 275 -3.57 15.74 13.40
CA PHE A 275 -3.16 17.06 13.84
C PHE A 275 -1.67 17.22 13.56
N ALA A 276 -1.28 18.30 12.86
CA ALA A 276 0.12 18.52 12.52
C ALA A 276 0.95 18.61 13.81
N ARG A 277 1.90 17.67 13.99
CA ARG A 277 2.80 17.67 15.17
C ARG A 277 3.59 18.96 15.27
N ARG A 278 3.94 19.56 14.13
CA ARG A 278 4.56 20.88 14.04
C ARG A 278 3.53 21.90 13.56
N PRO A 279 3.16 22.89 14.38
CA PRO A 279 2.32 24.00 13.94
C PRO A 279 3.03 24.79 12.85
N LEU A 280 2.29 25.15 11.79
CA LEU A 280 2.77 26.05 10.75
C LEU A 280 3.19 27.38 11.39
N GLN A 281 4.44 27.77 11.14
CA GLN A 281 4.98 29.06 11.55
C GLN A 281 4.54 30.15 10.58
N MET A 282 4.61 31.41 11.00
CA MET A 282 4.21 32.55 10.16
C MET A 282 4.95 32.57 8.81
N ASP A 283 6.26 32.32 8.82
CA ASP A 283 7.08 32.30 7.60
C ASP A 283 6.63 31.19 6.63
N GLU A 284 6.19 30.04 7.16
CA GLU A 284 5.67 28.92 6.37
C GLU A 284 4.30 29.25 5.76
N LEU A 285 3.45 29.98 6.49
CA LEU A 285 2.15 30.45 5.97
C LEU A 285 2.33 31.47 4.84
N VAL A 286 3.31 32.35 4.95
CA VAL A 286 3.68 33.30 3.88
C VAL A 286 4.26 32.56 2.68
N ALA A 287 5.17 31.59 2.91
CA ALA A 287 5.74 30.77 1.84
C ALA A 287 4.68 29.93 1.09
N LEU A 288 3.65 29.46 1.80
CA LEU A 288 2.50 28.75 1.24
C LEU A 288 1.47 29.68 0.57
N GLY A 289 1.67 31.01 0.59
CA GLY A 289 0.74 31.99 0.02
C GLY A 289 -0.61 32.08 0.74
N SER A 290 -0.66 31.59 1.98
CA SER A 290 -1.87 31.62 2.81
C SER A 290 -2.05 32.98 3.51
N LEU A 291 -0.96 33.73 3.70
CA LEU A 291 -0.92 35.07 4.28
C LEU A 291 0.11 35.94 3.51
N SER A 292 -0.08 37.26 3.52
CA SER A 292 0.77 38.26 2.84
C SER A 292 1.35 39.27 3.81
#